data_AF-A0A257AQ72-F1
#
_entry.id   AF-A0A257AQ72-F1
#
_cell.length_a   1.000
_cell.length_b   1.000
_cell.length_c   1.000
_cell.angle_alpha   90.00
_cell.angle_beta   90.00
_cell.angle_gamma   90.00
#
_symmetry.space_group_name_H-M   'P 1'
#
loop_
_entity.id
_entity.type
_entity.pdbx_description
1 polymer ?
#
loop_
_entity_poly.entity_id
_entity_poly.type
_entity_poly.pdbx_seq_one_letter_code
_entity_poly.pdbx_strand_id
1 'polypeptide(L)' 'MGEKIVERALFVSALSSIFIVFFILAFLLKEGFPALTLGWREFFFGMTWHPSHDQFGIFPIVVSTFVVGIGALAL' A
#
# COMPACT_ATOMS: atom_id res chain seq x y z
N MET A 1 -39.60 -11.38 4.62
CA MET A 1 -39.01 -10.26 5.41
C MET A 1 -37.50 -10.38 5.57
N GLY A 2 -36.93 -11.58 5.78
CA GLY A 2 -35.48 -11.77 5.89
C GLY A 2 -34.68 -11.47 4.61
N GLU A 3 -35.21 -11.79 3.42
CA GLU A 3 -34.49 -11.57 2.14
C GLU A 3 -34.12 -10.11 1.90
N LYS A 4 -35.03 -9.16 2.15
CA LYS A 4 -34.75 -7.72 2.02
C LYS A 4 -33.68 -7.22 3.00
N ILE A 5 -33.53 -7.87 4.15
CA ILE A 5 -32.52 -7.50 5.15
C ILE A 5 -31.14 -7.98 4.66
N VAL A 6 -31.07 -9.23 4.20
CA VAL A 6 -29.83 -9.81 3.64
C VAL A 6 -29.39 -9.05 2.39
N GLU A 7 -30.31 -8.75 1.48
CA GLU A 7 -30.05 -7.95 0.27
C GLU A 7 -29.45 -6.58 0.61
N ARG A 8 -30.04 -5.86 1.57
CA ARG A 8 -29.53 -4.57 2.02
C ARG A 8 -28.18 -4.69 2.71
N ALA A 9 -27.96 -5.72 3.53
CA ALA A 9 -26.69 -5.95 4.21
C ALA A 9 -25.56 -6.25 3.21
N LEU A 10 -25.84 -7.09 2.20
CA LEU A 10 -24.90 -7.39 1.12
C LEU A 10 -24.61 -6.13 0.28
N PHE A 11 -25.62 -5.32 -0.02
CA PHE A 11 -25.44 -4.07 -0.75
C PHE A 11 -24.54 -3.08 0.02
N VAL A 12 -24.79 -2.90 1.32
CA VAL A 12 -23.93 -2.05 2.18
C VAL A 12 -22.52 -2.61 2.26
N SER A 13 -22.36 -3.93 2.43
CA SER A 13 -21.03 -4.57 2.47
C SER A 13 -20.24 -4.35 1.19
N ALA A 14 -20.86 -4.53 0.02
CA ALA A 14 -20.23 -4.27 -1.27
C ALA A 14 -19.83 -2.80 -1.42
N LEU A 15 -20.74 -1.88 -1.05
CA LEU A 15 -20.47 -0.45 -1.10
C LEU A 15 -19.33 -0.05 -0.14
N SER A 16 -19.30 -0.60 1.07
CA SER A 16 -18.21 -0.41 2.03
C SER A 16 -16.87 -0.92 1.48
N SER A 17 -16.85 -2.08 0.83
CA SER A 17 -15.63 -2.61 0.19
C SER A 17 -15.10 -1.67 -0.88
N ILE A 18 -15.98 -1.11 -1.72
CA ILE A 18 -15.59 -0.13 -2.76
C ILE A 18 -14.99 1.12 -2.10
N PHE A 19 -15.63 1.66 -1.06
CA PHE A 19 -15.12 2.83 -0.35
C PHE A 19 -13.78 2.57 0.33
N ILE A 20 -13.59 1.40 0.94
CA ILE A 20 -12.31 1.02 1.55
C ILE A 20 -11.20 1.00 0.50
N VAL A 21 -11.42 0.33 -0.64
CA VAL A 21 -10.44 0.30 -1.73
C VAL A 21 -10.18 1.70 -2.27
N PHE A 22 -11.23 2.50 -2.46
CA PHE A 22 -11.10 3.88 -2.90
C PHE A 22 -10.24 4.72 -1.94
N PHE A 23 -10.46 4.62 -0.63
CA PHE A 23 -9.66 5.35 0.36
C PHE A 23 -8.22 4.84 0.44
N ILE A 24 -7.97 3.54 0.30
CA ILE A 24 -6.62 2.99 0.20
C ILE A 24 -5.90 3.58 -1.02
N LEU A 25 -6.56 3.62 -2.19
CA LEU A 25 -5.99 4.21 -3.40
C LEU A 25 -5.73 5.71 -3.23
N ALA A 26 -6.68 6.45 -2.66
CA ALA A 26 -6.52 7.89 -2.41
C ALA A 26 -5.35 8.18 -1.46
N PHE A 27 -5.20 7.39 -0.39
CA PHE A 27 -4.08 7.49 0.54
C PHE A 27 -2.75 7.13 -0.15
N LEU A 28 -2.71 6.05 -0.92
CA LEU A 28 -1.52 5.62 -1.67
C LEU A 28 -1.06 6.69 -2.65
N LEU A 29 -1.99 7.31 -3.39
CA LEU A 29 -1.66 8.39 -4.32
C LEU A 29 -1.16 9.63 -3.58
N LYS A 30 -1.80 10.01 -2.47
CA LYS A 30 -1.38 11.16 -1.66
C LYS A 30 0.04 10.99 -1.11
N GLU A 31 0.34 9.85 -0.49
CA GLU A 31 1.64 9.60 0.13
C GLU A 31 2.72 9.18 -0.88
N GLY A 32 2.32 8.61 -2.02
CA GLY A 32 3.23 8.19 -3.09
C GLY A 32 3.60 9.29 -4.07
N PHE A 33 2.78 10.36 -4.19
CA PHE A 33 3.07 11.46 -5.10
C PHE A 33 4.40 12.18 -4.82
N PRO A 34 4.77 12.49 -3.56
CA PRO A 34 6.07 13.11 -3.26
C PRO A 34 7.26 12.27 -3.74
N ALA A 35 7.17 10.94 -3.66
CA ALA A 35 8.22 10.03 -4.12
C ALA A 35 8.54 10.18 -5.63
N LEU A 36 7.53 10.53 -6.44
CA LEU A 36 7.69 10.73 -7.88
C LEU A 36 8.35 12.09 -8.21
N THR A 37 8.16 13.10 -7.36
CA THR A 37 8.66 14.46 -7.58
C THR A 37 10.06 14.71 -7.03
N LEU A 38 10.43 14.03 -5.94
CA LEU A 38 11.69 14.28 -5.21
C LEU A 38 12.92 13.61 -5.85
N GLY A 39 12.71 12.68 -6.79
CA GLY A 39 13.76 12.16 -7.65
C GLY A 39 13.81 10.64 -7.72
N TRP A 40 13.55 10.11 -8.90
CA TRP A 40 13.56 8.67 -9.19
C TRP A 40 14.86 7.94 -8.77
N ARG A 41 16.01 8.64 -8.78
CA ARG A 41 17.28 8.06 -8.31
C ARG A 41 17.29 7.80 -6.80
N GLU A 42 16.86 8.76 -6.00
CA GLU A 42 16.80 8.60 -4.54
C GLU A 42 15.73 7.60 -4.13
N PHE A 43 14.66 7.49 -4.90
CA PHE A 43 13.67 6.42 -4.72
C PHE A 43 14.30 5.03 -4.88
N PHE A 44 15.01 4.76 -5.98
CA PHE A 44 15.56 3.43 -6.26
C PHE A 44 16.85 3.09 -5.50
N PHE A 45 17.72 4.07 -5.25
CA PHE A 45 19.02 3.85 -4.59
C PHE A 45 19.07 4.33 -3.14
N GLY A 46 18.01 4.98 -2.65
CA GLY A 46 17.91 5.45 -1.27
C GLY A 46 17.82 4.29 -0.29
N MET A 47 18.48 4.45 0.85
CA MET A 47 18.58 3.44 1.92
C MET A 47 17.60 3.68 3.07
N THR A 48 16.86 4.79 3.05
CA THR A 48 15.94 5.19 4.12
C THR A 48 14.55 5.43 3.57
N TRP A 49 13.57 4.80 4.21
CA TRP A 49 12.15 5.07 3.98
C TRP A 49 11.62 5.93 5.13
N HIS A 50 11.47 7.24 4.89
CA HIS A 50 10.92 8.19 5.85
C HIS A 50 10.10 9.28 5.14
N PRO A 51 8.84 8.96 4.75
CA PRO A 51 7.98 9.88 4.00
C PRO A 51 7.76 11.25 4.65
N SER A 52 7.71 11.32 5.99
CA SER A 52 7.53 12.58 6.73
C SER A 52 8.72 13.55 6.60
N HIS A 53 9.87 13.08 6.12
CA HIS A 53 11.07 13.89 5.87
C HIS A 53 11.47 13.83 4.39
N ASP A 54 10.51 13.56 3.49
CA ASP A 54 10.70 13.54 2.04
C ASP A 54 11.71 12.46 1.55
N GLN A 55 11.92 11.39 2.33
CA GLN A 55 12.83 10.29 1.97
C GLN A 55 12.04 9.04 1.59
N PHE A 56 12.22 8.56 0.36
CA PHE A 56 11.41 7.48 -0.23
C PHE A 56 12.25 6.30 -0.74
N GLY A 57 13.38 5.98 -0.10
CA GLY A 57 14.26 4.90 -0.52
C GLY A 57 13.61 3.51 -0.44
N ILE A 58 13.33 2.90 -1.59
CA ILE A 58 12.68 1.58 -1.69
C ILE A 58 13.66 0.41 -1.63
N PHE A 59 14.95 0.67 -1.89
CA PHE A 59 16.00 -0.36 -1.98
C PHE A 59 16.02 -1.35 -0.80
N PRO A 60 16.10 -0.91 0.48
CA PRO A 60 16.15 -1.82 1.60
C PRO A 60 14.88 -2.67 1.71
N ILE A 61 13.72 -2.13 1.33
CA ILE A 61 12.43 -2.83 1.38
C ILE A 61 12.42 -4.00 0.39
N VAL A 62 12.88 -3.76 -0.85
CA VAL A 62 12.96 -4.79 -1.89
C VAL A 62 13.93 -5.88 -1.49
N VAL A 63 15.16 -5.50 -1.12
CA VAL A 63 16.21 -6.45 -0.72
C VAL A 63 15.76 -7.27 0.49
N SER A 64 15.17 -6.63 1.50
CA SER A 64 14.68 -7.33 2.69
C SER A 64 13.59 -8.35 2.36
N THR A 65 12.68 -8.03 1.44
CA THR A 65 11.63 -8.96 1.00
C THR A 65 12.23 -10.22 0.37
N PHE A 66 13.24 -10.09 -0.48
CA PHE A 66 13.93 -11.24 -1.06
C PHE A 66 14.72 -12.02 -0.01
N VAL A 67 15.47 -11.35 0.87
CA VAL A 67 16.27 -12.01 1.92
C VAL A 67 15.38 -12.79 2.88
N VAL A 68 14.27 -12.20 3.34
CA VAL A 68 13.32 -12.86 4.22
C VAL A 68 12.60 -14.01 3.50
N GLY A 69 12.20 -13.80 2.24
CA GLY A 69 11.57 -14.84 1.43
C GLY A 69 12.47 -16.05 1.21
N ILE A 70 13.75 -15.84 0.86
CA ILE A 70 14.74 -16.90 0.71
C ILE A 70 15.04 -17.56 2.06
N GLY A 71 15.19 -16.76 3.12
CA GLY A 71 15.42 -17.27 4.47
C GLY A 71 14.30 -18.18 4.96
N ALA A 72 13.05 -17.83 4.68
CA ALA A 72 11.88 -18.64 5.02
C ALA A 72 11.75 -19.94 4.20
N LEU A 73 12.35 -20.00 3.00
CA LEU A 73 12.40 -21.23 2.19
C LEU A 73 13.57 -22.13 2.57
N ALA A 74 14.66 -21.55 3.08
CA ALA A 74 15.89 -22.28 3.41
C ALA A 74 15.88 -22.87 4.83
N LEU A 75 15.10 -22.28 5.75
CA LEU A 75 14.85 -22.78 7.11
C LEU A 75 13.64 -23.70 7.14
#